data_AF-A0A7J4EXU8-F1
#
_entry.id   AF-A0A7J4EXU8-F1
#
_cell.length_a   1.000
_cell.length_b   1.000
_cell.length_c   1.000
_cell.angle_alpha   90.00
_cell.angle_beta   90.00
_cell.angle_gamma   90.00
#
_symmetry.space_group_name_H-M   'P 1'
#
loop_
_entity.id
_entity.type
_entity.pdbx_description
1 polymer ?
#
loop_
_entity_poly.entity_id
_entity_poly.type
_entity_poly.pdbx_seq_one_letter_code
_entity_poly.pdbx_strand_id
1 'polypeptide(L)'
;MDVEGKCAIIHTLGGIVFGILANYVYNLGLGIFSGIVTLIFLTVGLLIVGHITALILGRDSLNQKQWFGCGVIPYFFTAIVFWILAYNRVF
;
A
#
# COMPACT_ATOMS: atom_id res chain seq x y z
N MET A 1 -12.60 -4.26 -17.91
CA MET A 1 -12.08 -3.41 -16.82
C MET A 1 -11.01 -2.50 -17.42
N ASP A 2 -11.11 -1.21 -17.18
CA ASP A 2 -10.13 -0.22 -17.64
C ASP A 2 -8.79 -0.39 -16.91
N VAL A 3 -7.76 0.30 -17.38
CA VAL A 3 -6.40 0.22 -16.81
C VAL A 3 -6.38 0.77 -15.37
N GLU A 4 -7.14 1.84 -15.12
CA GLU A 4 -7.25 2.45 -13.78
C GLU A 4 -7.88 1.49 -12.76
N GLY A 5 -8.95 0.79 -13.11
CA GLY A 5 -9.57 -0.22 -12.25
C GLY A 5 -8.64 -1.41 -11.96
N LYS A 6 -7.88 -1.88 -12.96
CA LYS A 6 -6.86 -2.93 -12.74
C LYS A 6 -5.76 -2.45 -11.79
N CYS A 7 -5.29 -1.21 -11.96
CA CYS A 7 -4.30 -0.59 -11.07
C CYS A 7 -4.83 -0.51 -9.64
N ALA A 8 -6.06 -0.04 -9.47
CA ALA A 8 -6.71 0.05 -8.16
C ALA A 8 -6.79 -1.32 -7.47
N ILE A 9 -7.16 -2.38 -8.17
CA ILE A 9 -7.20 -3.74 -7.60
C ILE A 9 -5.80 -4.17 -7.13
N ILE A 10 -4.77 -4.01 -7.97
CA ILE A 10 -3.39 -4.41 -7.61
C ILE A 10 -2.92 -3.65 -6.38
N HIS A 11 -3.17 -2.34 -6.33
CA HIS A 11 -2.78 -1.48 -5.23
C HIS A 11 -3.59 -1.73 -3.95
N THR A 12 -4.88 -2.06 -4.06
CA THR A 12 -5.69 -2.52 -2.93
C THR A 12 -5.14 -3.83 -2.36
N LEU A 13 -4.85 -4.83 -3.20
CA LEU A 13 -4.27 -6.10 -2.75
C LEU A 13 -2.90 -5.90 -2.08
N GLY A 14 -2.04 -5.07 -2.68
CA GLY A 14 -0.78 -4.66 -2.08
C GLY A 14 -1.00 -3.97 -0.73
N GLY A 15 -1.97 -3.07 -0.64
CA GLY A 15 -2.34 -2.37 0.58
C GLY A 15 -2.79 -3.33 1.69
N ILE A 16 -3.59 -4.35 1.38
CA ILE A 16 -4.00 -5.39 2.36
C ILE A 16 -2.75 -6.07 2.96
N VAL A 17 -1.88 -6.58 2.08
CA VAL A 17 -0.68 -7.32 2.51
C VAL A 17 0.24 -6.44 3.35
N PHE A 18 0.58 -5.26 2.84
CA PHE A 18 1.47 -4.34 3.56
C PHE A 18 0.82 -3.74 4.81
N GLY A 19 -0.50 -3.57 4.84
CA GLY A 19 -1.24 -3.13 6.03
C GLY A 19 -1.18 -4.15 7.16
N ILE A 20 -1.37 -5.44 6.86
CA ILE A 20 -1.20 -6.50 7.86
C ILE A 20 0.26 -6.54 8.34
N LEU A 21 1.22 -6.47 7.41
CA LEU A 21 2.65 -6.50 7.74
C LEU A 21 3.11 -5.28 8.55
N ALA A 22 2.50 -4.12 8.33
CA ALA A 22 2.80 -2.88 9.03
C ALA A 22 2.58 -3.01 10.55
N ASN A 23 1.67 -3.88 10.99
CA ASN A 23 1.49 -4.15 12.41
C ASN A 23 2.75 -4.74 13.05
N TYR A 24 3.45 -5.65 12.37
CA TYR A 24 4.70 -6.20 12.89
C TYR A 24 5.79 -5.14 12.99
N VAL A 25 5.91 -4.30 11.95
CA VAL A 25 6.87 -3.19 11.91
C VAL A 25 6.62 -2.19 13.04
N TYR A 26 5.35 -1.82 13.26
CA TYR A 26 4.97 -0.91 14.33
C TYR A 26 5.29 -1.47 15.72
N ASN A 27 5.14 -2.77 15.91
CA ASN A 27 5.38 -3.44 17.19
C ASN A 27 6.85 -3.85 17.43
N LEU A 28 7.80 -3.46 16.57
CA LEU A 28 9.25 -3.70 16.78
C LEU A 28 9.83 -2.96 18.00
N GLY A 29 9.07 -2.09 18.66
CA GLY A 29 9.48 -1.46 19.92
C GLY A 29 10.36 -0.22 19.76
N LEU A 30 10.21 0.53 18.65
CA LEU A 30 10.99 1.74 18.36
C LEU A 30 10.49 3.00 19.11
N GLY A 31 9.60 2.83 20.10
CA GLY A 31 9.02 3.92 20.89
C GLY A 31 8.29 4.93 20.00
N ILE A 32 8.59 6.21 20.18
CA ILE A 32 7.96 7.32 19.43
C ILE A 32 8.18 7.25 17.91
N PHE A 33 9.23 6.54 17.46
CA PHE A 33 9.55 6.42 16.04
C PHE A 33 8.77 5.31 15.32
N SER A 34 8.01 4.48 16.05
CA SER A 34 7.29 3.33 15.48
C SER A 34 6.33 3.74 14.36
N GLY A 35 5.61 4.85 14.54
CA GLY A 35 4.72 5.39 13.51
C GLY A 35 5.47 5.84 12.25
N ILE A 36 6.59 6.54 12.41
CA ILE A 36 7.41 7.03 11.30
C ILE A 36 7.99 5.85 10.51
N VAL A 37 8.57 4.86 11.18
CA VAL A 37 9.14 3.68 10.52
C VAL A 37 8.06 2.88 9.81
N THR A 38 6.86 2.80 10.38
CA THR A 38 5.73 2.13 9.73
C THR A 38 5.27 2.86 8.46
N LEU A 39 5.25 4.21 8.48
CA LEU A 39 4.95 5.00 7.27
C LEU A 39 6.02 4.84 6.19
N ILE A 40 7.31 4.80 6.57
CA ILE A 40 8.41 4.53 5.63
C ILE A 40 8.22 3.14 5.01
N PHE A 41 7.93 2.13 5.83
CA PHE A 41 7.66 0.76 5.37
C PHE A 41 6.50 0.71 4.37
N LEU A 42 5.37 1.35 4.68
CA LEU A 42 4.22 1.42 3.77
C LEU A 42 4.57 2.17 2.47
N THR A 43 5.39 3.21 2.53
CA THR A 43 5.85 3.94 1.34
C THR A 43 6.73 3.07 0.46
N VAL A 44 7.65 2.30 1.04
CA VAL A 44 8.46 1.31 0.29
C VAL A 44 7.55 0.26 -0.35
N GLY A 45 6.53 -0.23 0.38
CA GLY A 45 5.54 -1.16 -0.17
C GLY A 45 4.77 -0.58 -1.36
N LEU A 46 4.38 0.69 -1.31
CA LEU A 46 3.74 1.37 -2.44
C LEU A 46 4.65 1.39 -3.66
N LEU A 47 5.94 1.68 -3.48
CA LEU A 47 6.90 1.70 -4.58
C LEU A 47 7.08 0.30 -5.20
N ILE A 48 7.14 -0.75 -4.39
CA ILE A 48 7.21 -2.14 -4.85
C ILE A 48 5.97 -2.48 -5.67
N VAL A 49 4.78 -2.21 -5.12
CA VAL A 49 3.51 -2.48 -5.80
C VAL A 49 3.38 -1.66 -7.07
N GLY A 50 3.81 -0.39 -7.07
CA GLY A 50 3.85 0.45 -8.27
C GLY A 50 4.73 -0.10 -9.37
N HIS A 51 5.91 -0.65 -9.03
CA HIS A 51 6.77 -1.32 -10.00
C HIS A 51 6.13 -2.60 -10.56
N ILE A 52 5.49 -3.39 -9.71
CA ILE A 52 4.75 -4.59 -10.14
C ILE A 52 3.62 -4.20 -11.10
N THR A 53 2.83 -3.17 -10.76
CA THR A 53 1.76 -2.64 -11.61
C THR A 53 2.30 -2.20 -12.96
N ALA A 54 3.43 -1.47 -13.00
CA ALA A 54 4.05 -1.03 -14.25
C ALA A 54 4.57 -2.19 -15.11
N LEU A 55 5.02 -3.30 -14.51
CA LEU A 55 5.41 -4.51 -15.23
C LEU A 55 4.20 -5.24 -15.83
N ILE A 56 3.06 -5.26 -15.13
CA ILE A 56 1.84 -5.98 -15.56
C ILE A 56 1.05 -5.18 -16.60
N LEU A 57 0.85 -3.88 -16.36
CA LEU A 57 -0.01 -3.02 -17.18
C LEU A 57 0.75 -2.28 -18.28
N GLY A 58 2.09 -2.23 -18.20
CA GLY A 58 2.95 -1.45 -19.08
C GLY A 58 3.29 -0.08 -18.49
N ARG A 59 4.53 0.37 -18.68
CA ARG A 59 5.06 1.59 -18.03
C ARG A 59 4.35 2.88 -18.48
N ASP A 60 3.89 2.92 -19.71
CA ASP A 60 3.22 4.10 -20.30
C ASP A 60 1.68 3.99 -20.23
N SER A 61 1.16 3.00 -19.50
CA SER A 61 -0.28 2.74 -19.43
C SER A 61 -1.05 3.74 -18.57
N LEU A 62 -0.36 4.42 -17.64
CA LEU A 62 -0.94 5.40 -16.72
C LEU A 62 -0.05 6.63 -16.64
N ASN A 63 -0.66 7.81 -16.75
CA ASN A 63 0.05 9.03 -16.41
C ASN A 63 0.15 9.22 -14.88
N GLN A 64 1.02 10.12 -14.45
CA GLN A 64 1.27 10.38 -13.03
C GLN A 64 -0.02 10.71 -12.25
N LYS A 65 -0.91 11.53 -12.80
CA LYS A 65 -2.18 11.91 -12.15
C LYS A 65 -3.08 10.69 -11.95
N GLN A 66 -3.22 9.85 -12.97
CA GLN A 66 -4.00 8.62 -12.88
C GLN A 66 -3.38 7.67 -11.85
N TRP A 67 -2.05 7.47 -11.85
CA TRP A 67 -1.38 6.61 -10.88
C TRP A 67 -1.54 7.10 -9.42
N PHE A 68 -1.53 8.41 -9.19
CA PHE A 68 -1.87 8.96 -7.87
C PHE A 68 -3.30 8.61 -7.44
N GLY A 69 -4.26 8.74 -8.36
CA GLY A 69 -5.67 8.47 -8.09
C GLY A 69 -6.00 6.98 -7.89
N CYS A 70 -5.56 6.12 -8.81
CA CYS A 70 -5.89 4.69 -8.79
C CYS A 70 -4.83 3.83 -8.09
N GLY A 71 -3.63 4.33 -7.85
CA GLY A 71 -2.55 3.57 -7.19
C GLY A 71 -2.35 4.00 -5.74
N VAL A 72 -1.95 5.26 -5.53
CA VAL A 72 -1.53 5.75 -4.20
C VAL A 72 -2.68 5.77 -3.21
N ILE A 73 -3.82 6.36 -3.59
CA ILE A 73 -4.97 6.51 -2.68
C ILE A 73 -5.53 5.13 -2.24
N PRO A 74 -5.85 4.19 -3.16
CA PRO A 74 -6.38 2.89 -2.77
C PRO A 74 -5.40 2.08 -1.92
N TYR A 75 -4.11 2.15 -2.23
CA TYR A 75 -3.07 1.48 -1.46
C TYR A 75 -3.04 1.96 -0.01
N PHE A 76 -2.88 3.26 0.22
CA PHE A 76 -2.74 3.78 1.58
C PHE A 76 -4.03 3.67 2.39
N PHE A 77 -5.18 3.93 1.77
CA PHE A 77 -6.46 3.76 2.45
C PHE A 77 -6.63 2.31 2.93
N THR A 78 -6.39 1.34 2.04
CA THR A 78 -6.51 -0.08 2.38
C THR A 78 -5.47 -0.50 3.41
N ALA A 79 -4.22 -0.08 3.25
CA ALA A 79 -3.14 -0.41 4.17
C ALA A 79 -3.41 0.10 5.59
N ILE A 80 -3.90 1.33 5.75
CA ILE A 80 -4.23 1.90 7.06
C ILE A 80 -5.38 1.11 7.70
N VAL A 81 -6.45 0.81 6.94
CA VAL A 81 -7.58 0.03 7.46
C VAL A 81 -7.11 -1.34 7.95
N PHE A 82 -6.38 -2.09 7.13
CA PHE A 82 -5.91 -3.42 7.50
C PHE A 82 -4.86 -3.40 8.62
N TRP A 83 -4.04 -2.35 8.70
CA TRP A 83 -3.14 -2.16 9.82
C TRP A 83 -3.90 -1.94 11.13
N ILE A 84 -4.92 -1.07 11.14
CA ILE A 84 -5.76 -0.83 12.32
C ILE A 84 -6.46 -2.13 12.73
N LEU A 85 -7.01 -2.89 11.78
CA LEU A 85 -7.65 -4.18 12.07
C LEU A 85 -6.66 -5.19 12.69
N ALA A 86 -5.46 -5.29 12.14
CA ALA A 86 -4.41 -6.15 12.67
C ALA A 86 -3.94 -5.70 14.08
N TYR A 87 -3.82 -4.39 14.31
CA TYR A 87 -3.48 -3.83 15.62
C TYR A 87 -4.55 -4.16 16.67
N ASN A 88 -5.82 -4.18 16.27
CA ASN A 88 -6.96 -4.56 17.11
C ASN A 88 -7.22 -6.08 17.19
N ARG A 89 -6.32 -6.91 16.65
CA ARG A 89 -6.40 -8.40 16.70
C ARG A 89 -7.68 -8.95 16.07
N VAL A 90 -8.16 -8.34 14.99
CA VAL A 90 -9.30 -8.84 14.21
C VAL A 90 -8.91 -10.08 13.36
N PHE A 91 -7.62 -10.25 13.07
CA PHE A 91 -7.04 -11.37 12.34
C PHE A 91 -5.98 -12.09 13.17
#